data_AF-A0A3C1KHS9-F1
#
_entry.id   AF-A0A3C1KHS9-F1
#
_cell.length_a   1.000
_cell.length_b   1.000
_cell.length_c   1.000
_cell.angle_alpha   90.00
_cell.angle_beta   90.00
_cell.angle_gamma   90.00
#
_symmetry.space_group_name_H-M   'P 1'
#
loop_
_entity.id
_entity.type
_entity.pdbx_description
1 polymer ?
#
loop_
_entity_poly.entity_id
_entity_poly.type
_entity_poly.pdbx_seq_one_letter_code
_entity_poly.pdbx_strand_id
1 'polypeptide(L)'
;AYALLDEGDMTRLEFARIGVPVAMVVLAFTRSMGYFAGNYFMNHVARNLVHQLRLELFDKMQLAPSSYYDSNSQGVLISKITYNVEQITGAATKALKVVVGEGLTVIGLLGYLFYLNWRLSLIFMLVAPCIALVVSVVGKHFRRYSRRIQDSMGDVTQVSN
;
A
#
# COMPACT_ATOMS: atom_id res chain seq x y z
N ALA A 1 -24.72 14.52 -50.13
CA ALA A 1 -23.32 14.19 -49.75
C ALA A 1 -23.24 13.31 -48.48
N TYR A 2 -24.29 12.54 -48.15
CA TYR A 2 -24.38 11.72 -46.94
C TYR A 2 -24.48 10.21 -47.25
N ALA A 3 -24.40 9.84 -48.54
CA ALA A 3 -24.61 8.48 -49.03
C ALA A 3 -23.28 7.76 -49.41
N LEU A 4 -22.13 8.30 -49.01
CA LEU A 4 -20.80 7.76 -49.32
C LEU A 4 -19.96 7.44 -48.06
N LEU A 5 -20.54 7.54 -46.87
CA LEU A 5 -19.92 6.99 -45.65
C LEU A 5 -20.35 5.53 -45.54
N ASP A 6 -19.63 4.73 -46.33
CA ASP A 6 -19.22 3.35 -46.06
C ASP A 6 -20.01 2.62 -44.96
N GLU A 7 -20.89 1.68 -45.38
CA GLU A 7 -21.55 0.72 -44.50
C GLU A 7 -20.55 -0.01 -43.58
N GLY A 8 -19.27 -0.10 -43.98
CA GLY A 8 -18.18 -0.63 -43.16
C GLY A 8 -17.90 0.16 -41.88
N ASP A 9 -18.03 1.49 -41.89
CA ASP A 9 -17.79 2.35 -40.72
C ASP A 9 -18.98 2.36 -39.76
N MET A 10 -20.21 2.30 -40.28
CA MET A 10 -21.43 2.16 -39.47
C MET A 10 -21.41 0.84 -38.69
N THR A 11 -20.98 -0.25 -39.34
CA THR A 11 -20.84 -1.57 -38.72
C THR A 11 -19.75 -1.56 -37.62
N ARG A 12 -18.63 -0.87 -37.83
CA ARG A 12 -17.57 -0.68 -36.81
C ARG A 12 -18.03 0.14 -35.61
N LEU A 13 -18.85 1.16 -35.82
CA LEU A 13 -19.44 1.99 -34.76
C LEU A 13 -20.48 1.22 -33.93
N GLU A 14 -21.29 0.39 -34.57
CA GLU A 14 -22.23 -0.53 -33.90
C GLU A 14 -21.49 -1.61 -33.09
N PHE A 15 -20.45 -2.22 -33.67
CA PHE A 15 -19.58 -3.15 -32.95
C PHE A 15 -18.82 -2.47 -31.80
N ALA A 16 -18.38 -1.22 -31.94
CA ALA A 16 -17.72 -0.48 -30.87
C ALA A 16 -18.70 -0.13 -29.73
N ARG A 17 -19.96 0.20 -30.05
CA ARG A 17 -21.00 0.51 -29.06
C ARG A 17 -21.28 -0.63 -28.08
N ILE A 18 -21.21 -1.88 -28.55
CA ILE A 18 -21.45 -3.07 -27.71
C ILE A 18 -20.12 -3.68 -27.24
N GLY A 19 -19.12 -3.73 -28.11
CA GLY A 19 -17.82 -4.33 -27.84
C GLY A 19 -17.01 -3.59 -26.78
N VAL A 20 -17.02 -2.25 -26.76
CA VAL A 20 -16.31 -1.46 -25.75
C VAL A 20 -16.86 -1.69 -24.33
N PRO A 21 -18.18 -1.56 -24.06
CA PRO A 21 -18.70 -1.82 -22.71
C PRO A 21 -18.54 -3.29 -22.29
N VAL A 22 -18.71 -4.26 -23.21
CA VAL A 22 -18.45 -5.67 -22.89
C VAL A 22 -16.98 -5.90 -22.53
N ALA A 23 -16.04 -5.33 -23.31
CA ALA A 23 -14.61 -5.41 -23.00
C ALA A 23 -14.28 -4.75 -21.65
N MET A 24 -14.90 -3.61 -21.33
CA MET A 24 -14.73 -2.97 -20.01
C MET A 24 -15.23 -3.87 -18.88
N VAL A 25 -16.39 -4.51 -19.02
CA VAL A 25 -16.93 -5.42 -18.01
C VAL A 25 -16.02 -6.63 -17.83
N VAL A 26 -15.54 -7.22 -18.93
CA VAL A 26 -14.61 -8.37 -18.88
C VAL A 26 -13.30 -7.97 -18.21
N LEU A 27 -12.69 -6.86 -18.61
CA LEU A 27 -11.45 -6.35 -18.01
C LEU A 27 -11.64 -6.02 -16.52
N ALA A 28 -12.75 -5.36 -16.16
CA ALA A 28 -13.07 -5.05 -14.77
C ALA A 28 -13.27 -6.31 -13.95
N PHE A 29 -13.94 -7.33 -14.51
CA PHE A 29 -14.16 -8.61 -13.85
C PHE A 29 -12.85 -9.37 -13.64
N THR A 30 -12.03 -9.51 -14.69
CA THR A 30 -10.71 -10.15 -14.61
C THR A 30 -9.79 -9.43 -13.62
N ARG A 31 -9.76 -8.09 -13.66
CA ARG A 31 -9.00 -7.28 -12.69
C ARG A 31 -9.50 -7.48 -11.27
N SER A 32 -10.81 -7.47 -11.06
CA SER A 32 -11.42 -7.63 -9.73
C SER A 32 -11.16 -9.03 -9.17
N MET A 33 -11.25 -10.06 -10.00
CA MET A 33 -10.94 -11.44 -9.64
C MET A 33 -9.48 -11.58 -9.21
N GLY A 34 -8.54 -11.04 -10.01
CA GLY A 34 -7.11 -11.06 -9.68
C GLY A 34 -6.82 -10.28 -8.40
N TYR A 35 -7.45 -9.13 -8.21
CA TYR A 35 -7.32 -8.34 -6.98
C TYR A 35 -7.87 -9.06 -5.76
N PHE A 36 -9.02 -9.73 -5.88
CA PHE A 36 -9.63 -10.49 -4.81
C PHE A 36 -8.76 -11.70 -4.40
N ALA A 37 -8.32 -12.49 -5.38
CA ALA A 37 -7.44 -13.63 -5.15
C ALA A 37 -6.11 -13.18 -4.50
N GLY A 38 -5.46 -12.16 -5.08
CA GLY A 38 -4.23 -11.59 -4.54
C GLY A 38 -4.39 -11.11 -3.10
N ASN A 39 -5.48 -10.41 -2.79
CA ASN A 39 -5.76 -9.97 -1.42
C ASN A 39 -6.02 -11.13 -0.46
N TYR A 40 -6.71 -12.18 -0.91
CA TYR A 40 -7.00 -13.34 -0.09
C TYR A 40 -5.71 -14.08 0.30
N PHE A 41 -4.88 -14.45 -0.68
CA PHE A 41 -3.60 -15.12 -0.44
C PHE A 41 -2.67 -14.24 0.41
N MET A 42 -2.61 -12.95 0.11
CA MET A 42 -1.79 -12.02 0.88
C MET A 42 -2.27 -11.90 2.33
N ASN A 43 -3.58 -11.86 2.58
CA ASN A 43 -4.14 -11.87 3.94
C ASN A 43 -3.86 -13.19 4.67
N HIS A 44 -3.78 -14.31 3.96
CA HIS A 44 -3.44 -15.60 4.54
C HIS A 44 -1.97 -15.65 4.96
N VAL A 45 -1.06 -15.27 4.07
CA VAL A 45 0.38 -15.16 4.35
C VAL A 45 0.65 -14.16 5.48
N ALA A 46 0.02 -12.99 5.43
CA ALA A 46 0.05 -11.97 6.47
C ALA A 46 -0.29 -12.55 7.85
N ARG A 47 -1.42 -13.25 7.98
CA ARG A 47 -1.84 -13.86 9.25
C ARG A 47 -0.86 -14.91 9.74
N ASN A 48 -0.30 -15.72 8.85
CA ASN A 48 0.68 -16.73 9.23
C ASN A 48 1.96 -16.08 9.79
N LEU A 49 2.41 -14.99 9.18
CA LEU A 49 3.57 -14.25 9.66
C LEU A 49 3.32 -13.54 10.99
N VAL A 50 2.12 -12.96 11.18
CA VAL A 50 1.68 -12.42 12.49
C VAL A 50 1.78 -13.50 13.56
N HIS A 51 1.28 -14.69 13.25
CA HIS A 51 1.25 -15.80 14.19
C HIS A 51 2.66 -16.24 14.60
N GLN A 52 3.57 -16.38 13.64
CA GLN A 52 4.97 -16.70 13.92
C GLN A 52 5.67 -15.62 14.76
N LEU A 53 5.43 -14.34 14.46
CA LEU A 53 6.01 -13.24 15.23
C LEU A 53 5.52 -13.24 16.68
N ARG A 54 4.23 -13.57 16.92
CA ARG A 54 3.69 -13.71 18.28
C ARG A 54 4.34 -14.86 19.03
N LEU A 55 4.58 -16.00 18.38
CA LEU A 55 5.25 -17.14 18.99
C LEU A 55 6.69 -16.80 19.36
N GLU A 56 7.44 -16.18 18.45
CA GLU A 56 8.83 -15.78 18.70
C GLU A 56 8.94 -14.74 19.82
N LEU A 57 8.01 -13.79 19.89
CA LEU A 57 7.96 -12.82 20.98
C LEU A 57 7.63 -13.49 22.32
N PHE A 58 6.70 -14.45 22.35
CA PHE A 58 6.37 -15.19 23.57
C PHE A 58 7.58 -15.98 24.09
N ASP A 59 8.32 -16.64 23.19
CA ASP A 59 9.53 -17.40 23.52
C ASP A 59 10.65 -16.50 24.07
N LYS A 60 10.88 -15.34 23.44
CA LYS A 60 11.87 -14.36 23.93
C LYS A 60 11.51 -13.76 25.28
N MET A 61 10.23 -13.63 25.59
CA MET A 61 9.78 -13.18 26.91
C MET A 61 10.00 -14.23 27.99
N GLN A 62 9.86 -15.51 27.67
CA GLN A 62 10.08 -16.60 28.63
C GLN A 62 11.55 -16.72 29.06
N LEU A 63 12.47 -16.24 28.20
CA LEU A 63 13.91 -16.18 28.44
C LEU A 63 14.38 -14.83 29.06
N ALA A 64 13.47 -13.89 29.31
CA ALA A 64 13.84 -12.57 29.82
C ALA A 64 14.24 -12.63 31.31
N PRO A 65 15.37 -12.03 31.72
CA PRO A 65 15.87 -12.11 33.09
C PRO A 65 14.96 -11.37 34.08
N SER A 66 14.88 -11.93 35.30
CA SER A 66 14.02 -11.49 36.42
C SER A 66 14.15 -10.00 36.80
N SER A 67 15.29 -9.36 36.51
CA SER A 67 15.51 -7.91 36.69
C SER A 67 14.53 -7.02 35.87
N TYR A 68 14.00 -7.53 34.76
CA TYR A 68 13.03 -6.80 33.92
C TYR A 68 11.60 -6.83 34.51
N TYR A 69 11.31 -7.84 35.33
CA TYR A 69 10.03 -8.02 36.01
C TYR A 69 9.93 -7.21 37.32
N ASP A 70 11.06 -6.89 37.96
CA ASP A 70 11.09 -6.10 39.21
C ASP A 70 10.86 -4.59 38.99
N SER A 71 11.09 -4.08 37.78
CA SER A 71 11.05 -2.63 37.47
C SER A 71 9.76 -2.14 36.83
N ASN A 72 8.84 -3.05 36.47
CA ASN A 72 7.60 -2.71 35.77
C ASN A 72 6.42 -3.50 36.38
N SER A 73 5.34 -2.82 36.77
CA SER A 73 4.17 -3.51 37.33
C SER A 73 3.61 -4.52 36.32
N GLN A 74 3.21 -5.71 36.80
CA GLN A 74 2.73 -6.81 35.96
C GLN A 74 1.62 -6.38 34.97
N GLY A 75 0.77 -5.41 35.35
CA GLY A 75 -0.29 -4.87 34.49
C GLY A 75 0.21 -4.03 33.30
N VAL A 76 1.31 -3.29 33.46
CA VAL A 76 1.92 -2.51 32.37
C VAL A 76 2.67 -3.42 31.40
N LEU A 77 3.27 -4.52 31.89
CA LEU A 77 3.86 -5.55 31.04
C LEU A 77 2.79 -6.22 30.17
N ILE A 78 1.70 -6.69 30.75
CA ILE A 78 0.60 -7.33 30.01
C ILE A 78 0.00 -6.38 28.97
N SER A 79 -0.21 -5.11 29.32
CA SER A 79 -0.73 -4.11 28.37
C SER A 79 0.26 -3.81 27.24
N LYS A 80 1.56 -3.67 27.52
CA LYS A 80 2.60 -3.52 26.48
C LYS A 80 2.67 -4.72 25.56
N ILE A 81 2.52 -5.93 26.09
CA ILE A 81 2.55 -7.16 25.29
C ILE A 81 1.32 -7.21 24.41
N THR A 82 0.13 -7.16 24.97
CA THR A 82 -1.09 -7.37 24.18
C THR A 82 -1.30 -6.25 23.15
N TYR A 83 -1.18 -4.98 23.56
CA TYR A 83 -1.52 -3.86 22.68
C TYR A 83 -0.39 -3.42 21.74
N ASN A 84 0.85 -3.29 22.23
CA ASN A 84 1.94 -2.84 21.35
C ASN A 84 2.42 -3.96 20.44
N VAL A 85 2.47 -5.21 20.90
CA VAL A 85 2.84 -6.32 20.01
C VAL A 85 1.79 -6.51 18.94
N GLU A 86 0.50 -6.46 19.27
CA GLU A 86 -0.54 -6.60 18.24
C GLU A 86 -0.49 -5.47 17.21
N GLN A 87 -0.28 -4.22 17.63
CA GLN A 87 -0.10 -3.09 16.70
C GLN A 87 1.17 -3.21 15.87
N ILE A 88 2.32 -3.54 16.47
CA ILE A 88 3.60 -3.69 15.75
C ILE A 88 3.50 -4.84 14.76
N THR A 89 2.92 -5.96 15.17
CA THR A 89 2.77 -7.13 14.31
C THR A 89 1.80 -6.83 13.15
N GLY A 90 0.70 -6.13 13.43
CA GLY A 90 -0.23 -5.67 12.39
C GLY A 90 0.42 -4.68 11.42
N ALA A 91 1.22 -3.74 11.91
CA ALA A 91 1.94 -2.77 11.09
C ALA A 91 3.01 -3.43 10.22
N ALA A 92 3.80 -4.35 10.77
CA ALA A 92 4.80 -5.12 10.03
C ALA A 92 4.16 -5.95 8.91
N THR A 93 3.03 -6.57 9.22
CA THR A 93 2.25 -7.36 8.27
C THR A 93 1.68 -6.52 7.14
N LYS A 94 1.16 -5.34 7.48
CA LYS A 94 0.69 -4.37 6.48
C LYS A 94 1.85 -3.88 5.61
N ALA A 95 3.00 -3.58 6.20
CA ALA A 95 4.18 -3.15 5.47
C ALA A 95 4.65 -4.23 4.48
N LEU A 96 4.69 -5.49 4.91
CA LEU A 96 5.04 -6.60 4.04
C LEU A 96 4.03 -6.78 2.90
N LYS A 97 2.73 -6.70 3.21
CA LYS A 97 1.65 -6.74 2.20
C LYS A 97 1.84 -5.67 1.12
N VAL A 98 2.21 -4.46 1.53
CA VAL A 98 2.50 -3.35 0.60
C VAL A 98 3.75 -3.65 -0.21
N VAL A 99 4.87 -4.01 0.43
CA VAL A 99 6.15 -4.24 -0.28
C VAL A 99 6.02 -5.36 -1.32
N VAL A 100 5.36 -6.46 -0.99
CA VAL A 100 5.20 -7.59 -1.92
C VAL A 100 4.15 -7.27 -2.99
N GLY A 101 2.97 -6.79 -2.61
CA GLY A 101 1.86 -6.59 -3.56
C GLY A 101 2.07 -5.37 -4.47
N GLU A 102 2.29 -4.20 -3.87
CA GLU A 102 2.50 -2.96 -4.61
C GLU A 102 3.88 -2.97 -5.29
N GLY A 103 4.92 -3.48 -4.61
CA GLY A 103 6.26 -3.56 -5.20
C GLY A 103 6.31 -4.45 -6.45
N LEU A 104 5.69 -5.63 -6.42
CA LEU A 104 5.62 -6.50 -7.60
C LEU A 104 4.82 -5.87 -8.75
N THR A 105 3.74 -5.16 -8.42
CA THR A 105 2.93 -4.44 -9.42
C THR A 105 3.73 -3.32 -10.08
N VAL A 106 4.48 -2.55 -9.29
CA VAL A 106 5.38 -1.49 -9.79
C VAL A 106 6.46 -2.10 -10.69
N ILE A 107 7.12 -3.18 -10.27
CA ILE A 107 8.13 -3.87 -11.08
C ILE A 107 7.51 -4.40 -12.38
N GLY A 108 6.31 -4.99 -12.33
CA GLY A 108 5.60 -5.49 -13.50
C GLY A 108 5.25 -4.37 -14.50
N LEU A 109 4.75 -3.23 -14.02
CA LEU A 109 4.45 -2.07 -14.85
C LEU A 109 5.70 -1.46 -15.47
N LEU A 110 6.78 -1.32 -14.69
CA LEU A 110 8.07 -0.84 -15.20
C LEU A 110 8.64 -1.78 -16.25
N GLY A 111 8.59 -3.10 -16.02
CA GLY A 111 8.99 -4.11 -16.98
C GLY A 111 8.17 -4.04 -18.27
N TYR A 112 6.87 -3.86 -18.17
CA TYR A 112 5.98 -3.68 -19.32
C TYR A 112 6.31 -2.41 -20.12
N LEU A 113 6.56 -1.29 -19.45
CA LEU A 113 7.01 -0.04 -20.09
C LEU A 113 8.36 -0.22 -20.79
N PHE A 114 9.27 -0.97 -20.18
CA PHE A 114 10.56 -1.31 -20.77
C PHE A 114 10.42 -2.17 -22.03
N TYR A 115 9.52 -3.15 -22.01
CA TYR A 115 9.20 -3.99 -23.16
C TYR A 115 8.66 -3.18 -24.34
N LEU A 116 7.80 -2.19 -24.08
CA LEU A 116 7.20 -1.38 -25.14
C LEU A 116 8.23 -0.48 -25.83
N ASN A 117 8.97 0.31 -25.06
CA ASN A 117 9.94 1.28 -25.59
C ASN A 117 11.05 1.57 -24.57
N TRP A 118 12.14 0.80 -24.64
CA TRP A 118 13.28 0.91 -23.72
C TRP A 118 13.93 2.31 -23.68
N ARG A 119 13.92 3.06 -24.80
CA ARG A 119 14.43 4.45 -24.87
C ARG A 119 13.62 5.44 -24.04
N LEU A 120 12.29 5.39 -24.13
CA LEU A 120 11.41 6.27 -23.35
C LEU A 120 11.46 5.90 -21.86
N SER A 121 11.54 4.60 -21.57
CA SER A 121 11.60 4.08 -20.21
C SER A 121 12.87 4.51 -19.47
N LEU A 122 14.04 4.54 -20.14
CA LEU A 122 15.30 5.05 -19.57
C LEU A 122 15.22 6.53 -19.18
N ILE A 123 14.62 7.38 -20.02
CA ILE A 123 14.41 8.79 -19.71
C ILE A 123 13.49 8.92 -18.49
N PHE A 124 12.39 8.15 -18.48
CA PHE A 124 11.44 8.14 -17.36
C PHE A 124 12.10 7.68 -16.06
N MET A 125 12.96 6.66 -16.11
CA MET A 125 13.69 6.12 -14.96
C MET A 125 14.73 7.11 -14.39
N LEU A 126 15.19 8.08 -15.19
CA LEU A 126 16.07 9.16 -14.75
C LEU A 126 15.27 10.34 -14.16
N VAL A 127 14.10 10.63 -14.72
CA VAL A 127 13.19 11.70 -14.24
C VAL A 127 12.43 11.28 -12.97
N ALA A 128 12.02 10.01 -12.87
CA ALA A 128 11.27 9.45 -11.73
C ALA A 128 11.95 9.66 -10.36
N PRO A 129 13.25 9.37 -10.16
CA PRO A 129 13.92 9.65 -8.88
C PRO A 129 14.02 11.14 -8.60
N CYS A 130 14.11 11.99 -9.63
CA CYS A 130 14.09 13.44 -9.47
C CYS A 130 12.74 13.93 -8.94
N ILE A 131 11.64 13.46 -9.53
CA ILE A 131 10.27 13.72 -9.05
C ILE A 131 10.07 13.15 -7.64
N ALA A 132 10.50 11.91 -7.38
CA ALA A 132 10.39 11.26 -6.08
C ALA A 132 11.15 12.04 -4.99
N LEU A 133 12.34 12.58 -5.31
CA LEU A 133 13.09 13.47 -4.42
C LEU A 133 12.28 14.73 -4.09
N VAL A 134 11.78 15.43 -5.10
CA VAL A 134 10.97 16.64 -4.90
C VAL A 134 9.73 16.35 -4.05
N VAL A 135 8.97 15.29 -4.39
CA VAL A 135 7.78 14.87 -3.64
C VAL A 135 8.14 14.48 -2.20
N SER A 136 9.27 13.80 -1.99
CA SER A 136 9.71 13.41 -0.64
C SER A 136 10.07 14.62 0.23
N VAL A 137 10.76 15.62 -0.35
CA VAL A 137 11.12 16.87 0.35
C VAL A 137 9.87 17.66 0.71
N VAL A 138 8.97 17.87 -0.26
CA VAL A 138 7.70 18.57 -0.05
C VAL A 138 6.84 17.83 0.97
N GLY A 139 6.69 16.51 0.86
CA GLY A 139 5.93 15.69 1.79
C GLY A 139 6.48 15.73 3.22
N LYS A 140 7.81 15.69 3.37
CA LYS A 140 8.48 15.80 4.68
C LYS A 140 8.29 17.19 5.30
N HIS A 141 8.32 18.24 4.48
CA HIS A 141 8.08 19.62 4.90
C HIS A 141 6.62 19.83 5.30
N PHE A 142 5.67 19.33 4.52
CA PHE A 142 4.23 19.40 4.80
C PHE A 142 3.88 18.67 6.10
N ARG A 143 4.44 17.47 6.31
CA ARG A 143 4.24 16.67 7.53
C ARG A 143 4.83 17.33 8.77
N ARG A 144 5.86 18.17 8.62
CA ARG A 144 6.45 18.99 9.70
C ARG A 144 5.54 20.16 10.07
N TYR A 145 4.93 20.82 9.09
CA TYR A 145 3.97 21.91 9.35
C TYR A 145 2.65 21.41 9.93
N SER A 146 2.09 20.31 9.43
CA SER A 146 0.88 19.72 10.03
C SER A 146 1.08 19.35 11.50
N ARG A 147 2.30 18.98 11.89
CA ARG A 147 2.65 18.65 13.28
C ARG A 147 2.72 19.91 14.15
N ARG A 148 3.35 21.00 13.67
CA ARG A 148 3.35 22.30 14.37
C ARG A 148 1.95 22.88 14.56
N ILE A 149 1.06 22.72 13.58
CA ILE A 149 -0.33 23.19 13.68
C ILE A 149 -1.09 22.39 14.76
N GLN A 150 -0.83 21.08 14.86
CA GLN A 150 -1.39 20.23 15.92
C GLN A 150 -0.82 20.59 17.30
N ASP A 151 0.48 20.86 17.41
CA ASP A 151 1.14 21.26 18.65
C ASP A 151 0.62 22.63 19.15
N SER A 152 0.49 23.62 18.25
CA SER A 152 -0.05 24.93 18.60
C SER A 152 -1.53 24.88 19.02
N MET A 153 -2.35 24.00 18.44
CA MET A 153 -3.74 23.78 18.88
C MET A 153 -3.82 23.15 20.29
N GLY A 154 -2.85 22.30 20.64
CA GLY A 154 -2.68 21.76 21.99
C GLY A 154 -2.37 22.84 23.02
N ASP A 155 -1.44 23.74 22.70
CA ASP A 155 -1.06 24.85 23.59
C ASP A 155 -2.23 25.82 23.84
N VAL A 156 -3.01 26.24 22.82
CA VAL A 156 -4.14 27.16 23.04
C VAL A 156 -5.25 26.54 23.91
N THR A 157 -5.43 25.23 23.84
CA THR A 157 -6.42 24.51 24.65
C THR A 157 -5.94 24.37 26.10
N GLN A 158 -4.63 24.31 26.32
CA GLN A 158 -4.02 24.22 27.65
C GLN A 158 -3.99 25.55 28.41
N VAL A 159 -3.97 26.71 27.73
CA VAL A 159 -4.12 28.02 28.38
C VAL A 159 -5.57 28.44 28.63
N SER A 160 -6.53 27.71 28.05
CA SER A 160 -7.96 28.01 28.16
C SER A 160 -8.70 27.12 29.17
N ASN A 161 -7.98 26.25 29.88
CA ASN A 161 -8.44 25.36 30.95
C ASN A 161 -7.60 25.58 32.21
#